data_AF-A0A2K6MNR2-F1
#
_entry.id   AF-A0A2K6MNR2-F1
#
_cell.length_a   1.000
_cell.length_b   1.000
_cell.length_c   1.000
_cell.angle_alpha   90.00
_cell.angle_beta   90.00
_cell.angle_gamma   90.00
#
_symmetry.space_group_name_H-M   'P 1'
#
loop_
_entity.id
_entity.type
_entity.pdbx_description
1 polymer ?
#
loop_
_entity_poly.entity_id
_entity_poly.type
_entity_poly.pdbx_seq_one_letter_code
_entity_poly.pdbx_strand_id
1 'polypeptide(L)'
;IWLCFTMEIIKQCSTVSWKRGVFRNQVDPETHCHAERCFLSWFWEDTLSPNTNYQVTWYTSWSPCLDCAGEVAEFLARHSNVKLAIFAARLYYFWDTDYQQGLRSLSEEGTSVEIMGYEDFKYCWENFVYNGDEPFKPWKGLKYNFLFLDSKLQEILE
;
A
#
# COMPACT_ATOMS: atom_id res chain seq x y z
N ILE A 1 -9.27 5.19 6.15
CA ILE A 1 -7.88 4.78 5.85
C ILE A 1 -7.29 5.83 4.92
N TRP A 2 -6.00 6.12 5.04
CA TRP A 2 -5.21 6.90 4.08
C TRP A 2 -4.25 5.97 3.34
N LEU A 3 -4.08 6.20 2.04
CA LEU A 3 -3.20 5.48 1.14
C LEU A 3 -2.41 6.51 0.34
N CYS A 4 -1.12 6.63 0.59
CA CYS A 4 -0.22 7.38 -0.28
C CYS A 4 0.37 6.42 -1.30
N PHE A 5 0.59 6.86 -2.54
CA PHE A 5 1.20 6.00 -3.55
C PHE A 5 2.28 6.72 -4.34
N THR A 6 3.26 5.95 -4.78
CA THR A 6 4.14 6.29 -5.90
C THR A 6 3.96 5.27 -7.01
N MET A 7 4.22 5.72 -8.23
CA MET A 7 4.15 4.89 -9.41
C MET A 7 5.31 5.21 -10.34
N GLU A 8 5.98 4.15 -10.76
CA GLU A 8 7.09 4.18 -11.70
C GLU A 8 6.73 3.38 -12.96
N ILE A 9 7.25 3.81 -14.10
CA ILE A 9 7.15 3.06 -15.36
C ILE A 9 8.50 2.43 -15.65
N ILE A 10 8.49 1.16 -16.06
CA ILE A 10 9.69 0.45 -16.52
C ILE A 10 9.86 0.65 -18.04
N LYS A 11 10.93 1.34 -18.45
CA LYS A 11 11.30 1.53 -19.86
C LYS A 11 12.69 0.97 -20.14
N GLN A 12 12.78 -0.03 -21.03
CA GLN A 12 14.02 -0.48 -21.69
C GLN A 12 15.24 -0.71 -20.75
N CYS A 13 15.01 -1.11 -19.48
CA CYS A 13 15.99 -1.31 -18.38
C CYS A 13 16.16 -0.17 -17.36
N SER A 14 15.27 0.83 -17.33
CA SER A 14 15.25 1.86 -16.27
C SER A 14 13.85 2.03 -15.68
N THR A 15 13.75 2.35 -14.39
CA THR A 15 12.52 2.83 -13.75
C THR A 15 12.49 4.35 -13.79
N VAL A 16 11.35 4.90 -14.21
CA VAL A 16 11.13 6.34 -14.28
C VAL A 16 9.96 6.68 -13.38
N SER A 17 10.20 7.55 -12.38
CA SER A 17 9.13 8.09 -11.53
C SER A 17 8.09 8.78 -12.41
N TRP A 18 6.82 8.41 -12.22
CA TRP A 18 5.74 8.86 -13.10
C TRP A 18 4.68 9.67 -12.38
N LYS A 19 4.04 9.09 -11.35
CA LYS A 19 2.99 9.76 -10.58
C LYS A 19 3.14 9.45 -9.10
N ARG A 20 2.62 10.35 -8.27
CA ARG A 20 2.42 10.13 -6.84
C ARG A 20 1.15 10.83 -6.39
N GLY A 21 0.51 10.34 -5.34
CA GLY A 21 -0.73 10.93 -4.85
C GLY A 21 -1.22 10.31 -3.56
N VAL A 22 -2.41 10.74 -3.12
CA VAL A 22 -3.00 10.32 -1.86
C VAL A 22 -4.49 10.02 -2.09
N PHE A 23 -4.93 8.86 -1.62
CA PHE A 23 -6.32 8.46 -1.49
C PHE A 23 -6.71 8.40 -0.02
N ARG A 24 -7.98 8.67 0.26
CA ARG A 24 -8.61 8.46 1.57
C ARG A 24 -9.93 7.74 1.36
N ASN A 25 -10.40 7.04 2.38
CA ASN A 25 -11.74 6.44 2.33
C ASN A 25 -12.77 7.50 1.95
N GLN A 26 -13.65 7.13 1.03
CA GLN A 26 -14.84 7.90 0.73
C GLN A 26 -15.94 7.43 1.68
N VAL A 27 -16.52 8.40 2.39
CA VAL A 27 -17.64 8.20 3.29
C VAL A 27 -18.78 9.03 2.71
N ASP A 28 -19.28 8.60 1.56
CA ASP A 28 -20.55 9.08 1.04
C ASP A 28 -21.67 8.26 1.73
N PRO A 29 -22.82 8.88 2.09
CA PRO A 29 -23.99 8.18 2.59
C PRO A 29 -24.41 6.91 1.82
N GLU A 30 -24.14 6.83 0.51
CA GLU A 30 -24.48 5.68 -0.33
C GLU A 30 -23.31 4.71 -0.57
N THR A 31 -22.06 5.18 -0.44
CA THR A 31 -20.86 4.37 -0.68
C THR A 31 -19.81 4.50 0.41
N HIS A 32 -19.59 3.39 1.13
CA HIS A 32 -18.41 3.18 1.96
C HIS A 32 -17.29 2.60 1.09
N CYS A 33 -16.48 3.46 0.47
CA CYS A 33 -15.37 3.01 -0.38
C CYS A 33 -14.03 3.13 0.36
N HIS A 34 -13.31 2.01 0.47
CA HIS A 34 -11.97 1.97 1.04
C HIS A 34 -10.94 2.62 0.09
N ALA A 35 -9.84 3.13 0.64
CA ALA A 35 -8.84 3.86 -0.13
C ALA A 35 -8.19 2.99 -1.23
N GLU A 36 -8.07 1.69 -0.97
CA GLU A 36 -7.57 0.64 -1.88
C GLU A 36 -8.48 0.53 -3.11
N ARG A 37 -9.80 0.42 -2.92
CA ARG A 37 -10.80 0.40 -4.01
C ARG A 37 -10.81 1.70 -4.81
N CYS A 38 -10.69 2.83 -4.12
CA CYS A 38 -10.60 4.14 -4.77
C CYS A 38 -9.37 4.20 -5.70
N PHE A 39 -8.21 3.70 -5.22
CA PHE A 39 -7.01 3.62 -6.04
C PHE A 39 -7.22 2.70 -7.24
N LEU A 40 -7.79 1.50 -7.04
CA LEU A 40 -7.97 0.53 -8.13
C LEU A 40 -8.91 1.05 -9.22
N SER A 41 -10.04 1.66 -8.87
CA SER A 41 -10.97 2.26 -9.85
C SER A 41 -10.28 3.36 -10.65
N TRP A 42 -9.61 4.30 -9.99
CA TRP A 42 -8.85 5.34 -10.68
C TRP A 42 -7.73 4.77 -11.57
N PHE A 43 -6.98 3.78 -11.05
CA PHE A 43 -5.86 3.21 -11.78
C PHE A 43 -6.31 2.47 -13.03
N TRP A 44 -7.39 1.70 -12.93
CA TRP A 44 -8.01 0.98 -14.05
C TRP A 44 -8.55 1.93 -15.12
N GLU A 45 -9.31 2.96 -14.72
CA GLU A 45 -10.03 3.83 -15.66
C GLU A 45 -9.11 4.85 -16.35
N ASP A 46 -8.18 5.46 -15.59
CA ASP A 46 -7.46 6.66 -16.05
C ASP A 46 -5.99 6.42 -16.39
N THR A 47 -5.40 5.30 -15.97
CA THR A 47 -3.95 5.14 -15.96
C THR A 47 -3.44 3.84 -16.60
N LEU A 48 -4.12 2.72 -16.42
CA LEU A 48 -3.63 1.43 -16.88
C LEU A 48 -3.53 1.38 -18.41
N SER A 49 -2.40 0.87 -18.90
CA SER A 49 -2.14 0.67 -20.33
C SER A 49 -1.52 -0.71 -20.56
N PRO A 50 -1.99 -1.51 -21.52
CA PRO A 50 -1.47 -2.86 -21.77
C PRO A 50 0.02 -2.91 -22.15
N ASN A 51 0.54 -1.83 -22.75
CA ASN A 51 1.92 -1.79 -23.27
C ASN A 51 2.90 -1.14 -22.28
N THR A 52 2.54 -1.03 -21.01
CA THR A 52 3.34 -0.33 -20.01
C THR A 52 3.43 -1.17 -18.74
N ASN A 53 4.67 -1.36 -18.27
CA ASN A 53 4.95 -2.05 -17.02
C ASN A 53 5.02 -1.04 -15.88
N TYR A 54 4.26 -1.30 -14.82
CA TYR A 54 4.09 -0.44 -13.68
C TYR A 54 4.73 -1.05 -12.44
N GLN A 55 5.43 -0.21 -11.67
CA GLN A 55 5.83 -0.52 -10.31
C GLN A 55 5.14 0.50 -9.40
N VAL A 56 4.21 0.00 -8.60
CA VAL A 56 3.39 0.79 -7.69
C VAL A 56 3.84 0.50 -6.27
N THR A 57 3.98 1.54 -5.46
CA THR A 57 4.24 1.42 -4.03
C THR A 57 3.14 2.14 -3.27
N TRP A 58 2.50 1.43 -2.35
CA TRP A 58 1.53 1.99 -1.42
C TRP A 58 2.15 2.17 -0.04
N TYR A 59 1.84 3.29 0.59
CA TYR A 59 2.07 3.56 2.00
C TYR A 59 0.72 3.76 2.66
N THR A 60 0.24 2.73 3.37
CA THR A 60 -1.12 2.70 3.93
C THR A 60 -1.11 2.91 5.43
N SER A 61 -2.09 3.68 5.93
CA SER A 61 -2.24 3.88 7.38
C SER A 61 -2.67 2.62 8.14
N TRP A 62 -3.27 1.65 7.45
CA TRP A 62 -3.68 0.34 7.94
C TRP A 62 -3.49 -0.65 6.79
N SER A 63 -3.16 -1.90 7.08
CA SER A 63 -3.16 -2.97 6.08
C SER A 63 -4.56 -3.13 5.45
N PRO A 64 -4.65 -3.62 4.21
CA PRO A 64 -5.94 -3.86 3.57
C PRO A 64 -6.84 -4.77 4.43
N CYS A 65 -8.15 -4.53 4.39
CA CYS A 65 -9.13 -5.47 4.95
C CYS A 65 -9.26 -6.70 4.06
N LEU A 66 -9.95 -7.76 4.54
CA LEU A 66 -10.16 -9.00 3.80
C LEU A 66 -10.65 -8.76 2.36
N ASP A 67 -11.76 -8.04 2.20
CA ASP A 67 -12.35 -7.80 0.87
C ASP A 67 -11.39 -7.04 -0.06
N CYS A 68 -10.69 -6.03 0.46
CA CYS A 68 -9.75 -5.24 -0.32
C CYS A 68 -8.50 -6.05 -0.69
N ALA A 69 -8.01 -6.90 0.21
CA ALA A 69 -6.87 -7.77 -0.08
C ALA A 69 -7.23 -8.75 -1.21
N GLY A 70 -8.42 -9.35 -1.16
CA GLY A 70 -8.91 -10.24 -2.22
C GLY A 70 -9.04 -9.53 -3.57
N GLU A 71 -9.65 -8.34 -3.60
CA GLU A 71 -9.80 -7.57 -4.84
C GLU A 71 -8.46 -7.10 -5.42
N VAL A 72 -7.50 -6.72 -4.58
CA VAL A 72 -6.15 -6.35 -5.04
C VAL A 72 -5.42 -7.58 -5.59
N ALA A 73 -5.51 -8.73 -4.93
CA ALA A 73 -4.94 -9.97 -5.43
C ALA A 73 -5.53 -10.35 -6.80
N GLU A 74 -6.86 -10.32 -6.93
CA GLU A 74 -7.56 -10.61 -8.19
C GLU A 74 -7.18 -9.61 -9.30
N PHE A 75 -7.00 -8.33 -8.95
CA PHE A 75 -6.51 -7.32 -9.88
C PHE A 75 -5.10 -7.65 -10.38
N LEU A 76 -4.18 -8.02 -9.49
CA LEU A 76 -2.79 -8.33 -9.86
C LEU A 76 -2.69 -9.61 -10.70
N ALA A 77 -3.48 -10.63 -10.38
CA ALA A 77 -3.55 -11.87 -11.16
C ALA A 77 -3.97 -11.62 -12.63
N ARG A 78 -4.80 -10.60 -12.88
CA ARG A 78 -5.25 -10.20 -14.23
C ARG A 78 -4.27 -9.26 -14.95
N HIS A 79 -3.38 -8.59 -14.22
CA HIS A 79 -2.52 -7.52 -14.74
C HIS A 79 -1.06 -7.78 -14.41
N SER A 80 -0.46 -8.77 -15.08
CA SER A 80 0.95 -9.16 -14.89
C SER A 80 1.96 -8.06 -15.23
N ASN A 81 1.52 -6.99 -15.91
CA ASN A 81 2.32 -5.79 -16.15
C ASN A 81 2.35 -4.82 -14.95
N VAL A 82 1.69 -5.14 -13.83
CA VAL A 82 1.66 -4.34 -12.60
C VAL A 82 2.34 -5.09 -11.48
N LYS A 83 3.32 -4.45 -10.84
CA LYS A 83 3.92 -4.90 -9.59
C LYS A 83 3.52 -3.96 -8.46
N LEU A 84 3.15 -4.53 -7.32
CA LEU A 84 2.73 -3.78 -6.14
C LEU A 84 3.63 -4.11 -4.95
N ALA A 85 4.02 -3.06 -4.21
CA ALA A 85 4.57 -3.17 -2.87
C ALA A 85 3.68 -2.37 -1.90
N ILE A 86 3.38 -2.92 -0.74
CA ILE A 86 2.52 -2.32 0.28
C ILE A 86 3.32 -2.19 1.57
N PHE A 87 3.52 -0.94 2.01
CA PHE A 87 4.06 -0.61 3.31
C PHE A 87 2.92 -0.15 4.22
N ALA A 88 2.56 -0.95 5.21
CA ALA A 88 1.48 -0.67 6.14
C ALA A 88 2.01 -0.10 7.46
N ALA A 89 1.44 1.00 7.94
CA ALA A 89 1.78 1.58 9.24
C ALA A 89 1.30 0.72 10.42
N ARG A 90 0.19 -0.01 10.23
CA ARG A 90 -0.47 -0.85 11.24
C ARG A 90 -1.16 -2.02 10.57
N LEU A 91 -1.26 -3.15 11.27
CA LEU A 91 -2.03 -4.31 10.80
C LEU A 91 -3.48 -4.24 11.28
N TYR A 92 -4.41 -4.38 10.35
CA TYR A 92 -5.85 -4.38 10.62
C TYR A 92 -6.30 -5.78 11.05
N TYR A 93 -6.83 -5.90 12.27
CA TYR A 93 -7.32 -7.16 12.86
C TYR A 93 -6.39 -8.37 12.67
N PHE A 94 -5.09 -8.21 12.92
CA PHE A 94 -4.07 -9.25 12.71
C PHE A 94 -4.25 -10.54 13.52
N TRP A 95 -5.14 -10.56 14.52
CA TRP A 95 -5.51 -11.75 15.28
C TRP A 95 -6.62 -12.59 14.61
N ASP A 96 -7.28 -12.03 13.59
CA ASP A 96 -8.37 -12.67 12.87
C ASP A 96 -7.82 -13.46 11.67
N THR A 97 -8.17 -14.74 11.59
CA THR A 97 -7.64 -15.67 10.60
C THR A 97 -8.00 -15.29 9.17
N ASP A 98 -9.15 -14.64 8.95
CA ASP A 98 -9.58 -14.25 7.62
C ASP A 98 -8.72 -13.08 7.11
N TYR A 99 -8.44 -12.10 7.99
CA TYR A 99 -7.55 -10.99 7.66
C TYR A 99 -6.12 -11.45 7.40
N GLN A 100 -5.64 -12.43 8.17
CA GLN A 100 -4.35 -13.07 7.91
C GLN A 100 -4.33 -13.74 6.53
N GLN A 101 -5.40 -14.45 6.16
CA GLN A 101 -5.50 -15.10 4.86
C GLN A 101 -5.48 -14.10 3.71
N GLY A 102 -6.16 -12.95 3.86
CA GLY A 102 -6.11 -11.88 2.87
C GLY A 102 -4.68 -11.37 2.61
N LEU A 103 -3.89 -11.17 3.68
CA LEU A 103 -2.49 -10.74 3.55
C LEU A 103 -1.61 -11.83 2.90
N ARG A 104 -1.82 -13.11 3.22
CA ARG A 104 -1.13 -14.22 2.56
C ARG A 104 -1.42 -14.26 1.08
N SER A 105 -2.69 -14.14 0.68
CA SER A 105 -3.06 -14.17 -0.73
C SER A 105 -2.44 -13.02 -1.54
N LEU A 106 -2.24 -11.84 -0.94
CA LEU A 106 -1.47 -10.78 -1.58
C LEU A 106 -0.01 -11.16 -1.81
N SER A 107 0.63 -11.77 -0.80
CA SER A 107 2.00 -12.25 -0.88
C SER A 107 2.18 -13.35 -1.93
N GLU A 108 1.22 -14.28 -2.01
CA GLU A 108 1.18 -15.36 -3.00
C GLU A 108 1.11 -14.83 -4.45
N GLU A 109 0.40 -13.72 -4.67
CA GLU A 109 0.37 -13.00 -5.97
C GLU A 109 1.62 -12.15 -6.24
N GLY A 110 2.67 -12.27 -5.41
CA GLY A 110 3.95 -11.60 -5.59
C GLY A 110 3.98 -10.15 -5.09
N THR A 111 3.01 -9.73 -4.28
CA THR A 111 3.02 -8.42 -3.63
C THR A 111 3.96 -8.44 -2.43
N SER A 112 4.93 -7.52 -2.36
CA SER A 112 5.68 -7.32 -1.11
C SER A 112 4.78 -6.62 -0.10
N VAL A 113 4.51 -7.24 1.05
CA VAL A 113 3.77 -6.63 2.15
C VAL A 113 4.71 -6.46 3.33
N GLU A 114 4.92 -5.20 3.75
CA GLU A 114 5.92 -4.82 4.75
C GLU A 114 5.33 -3.82 5.76
N ILE A 115 5.94 -3.70 6.94
CA ILE A 115 5.57 -2.69 7.94
C ILE A 115 6.42 -1.43 7.74
N MET A 116 5.79 -0.25 7.79
CA MET A 116 6.50 1.02 7.71
C MET A 116 7.47 1.19 8.89
N GLY A 117 8.76 1.32 8.56
CA GLY A 117 9.83 1.71 9.46
C GLY A 117 10.04 3.23 9.51
N TYR A 118 11.15 3.64 10.13
CA TYR A 118 11.50 5.06 10.25
C TYR A 118 11.66 5.74 8.89
N GLU A 119 12.38 5.11 7.95
CA GLU A 119 12.64 5.69 6.64
C GLU A 119 11.35 5.81 5.81
N ASP A 120 10.42 4.86 5.93
CA ASP A 120 9.14 4.93 5.22
C ASP A 120 8.26 6.07 5.73
N PHE A 121 8.19 6.27 7.05
CA PHE A 121 7.46 7.41 7.63
C PHE A 121 8.10 8.74 7.26
N LYS A 122 9.43 8.81 7.27
CA LYS A 122 10.17 10.00 6.84
C LYS A 122 9.92 10.30 5.36
N TYR A 123 10.01 9.29 4.50
CA TYR A 123 9.69 9.43 3.08
C TYR A 123 8.26 9.93 2.88
N CYS A 124 7.29 9.36 3.62
CA CYS A 124 5.91 9.80 3.53
C CYS A 124 5.71 11.26 3.95
N TRP A 125 6.36 11.66 5.04
CA TRP A 125 6.35 13.03 5.53
C TRP A 125 6.92 14.02 4.51
N GLU A 126 8.02 13.66 3.85
CA GLU A 126 8.69 14.52 2.86
C GLU A 126 7.94 14.62 1.53
N ASN A 127 7.14 13.60 1.17
CA ASN A 127 6.57 13.50 -0.18
C ASN A 127 5.04 13.66 -0.25
N PHE A 128 4.30 13.42 0.84
CA PHE A 128 2.83 13.42 0.83
C PHE A 128 2.19 14.37 1.85
N VAL A 129 2.99 15.04 2.68
CA VAL A 129 2.49 15.99 3.69
C VAL A 129 2.92 17.40 3.31
N TYR A 130 2.00 18.36 3.44
CA TYR A 130 2.33 19.79 3.43
C TYR A 130 3.09 20.14 4.71
N ASN A 131 4.39 19.84 4.73
CA ASN A 131 5.22 19.91 5.93
C ASN A 131 5.87 21.29 6.17
N GLY A 132 5.77 22.22 5.22
CA GLY A 132 6.37 23.55 5.37
C GLY A 132 7.88 23.53 5.60
N ASP A 133 8.58 22.58 4.99
CA ASP A 133 10.02 22.32 5.13
C ASP A 133 10.46 21.88 6.55
N GLU A 134 9.50 21.57 7.44
CA GLU A 134 9.82 20.98 8.74
C GLU A 134 10.30 19.53 8.58
N PRO A 135 11.35 19.12 9.32
CA PRO A 135 11.83 17.75 9.28
C PRO A 135 10.85 16.79 9.97
N PHE A 136 10.84 15.53 9.53
CA PHE A 136 10.08 14.48 10.19
C PHE A 136 10.56 14.28 11.64
N LYS A 137 9.62 14.34 12.59
CA LYS A 137 9.88 14.12 14.02
C LYS A 137 9.25 12.78 14.44
N PRO A 138 10.04 11.72 14.69
CA PRO A 138 9.49 10.41 15.07
C PRO A 138 8.88 10.48 16.48
N TRP A 139 7.82 9.70 16.71
CA TRP A 139 7.20 9.57 18.03
C TRP A 139 7.88 8.49 18.88
N LYS A 140 7.69 8.58 20.21
CA LYS A 140 8.16 7.56 21.14
C LYS A 140 7.52 6.21 20.82
N GLY A 141 8.35 5.18 20.64
CA GLY A 141 7.90 3.82 20.37
C GLY A 141 7.82 3.45 18.90
N LEU A 142 8.13 4.35 17.96
CA LEU A 142 8.14 4.03 16.51
C LEU A 142 8.95 2.76 16.21
N LYS A 143 10.22 2.72 16.65
CA LYS A 143 11.09 1.55 16.43
C LYS A 143 10.56 0.28 17.09
N TYR A 144 10.02 0.37 18.30
CA TYR A 144 9.48 -0.78 19.02
C TYR A 144 8.23 -1.33 18.33
N ASN A 145 7.32 -0.45 17.93
CA ASN A 145 6.09 -0.82 17.23
C ASN A 145 6.40 -1.42 15.86
N PHE A 146 7.38 -0.87 15.13
CA PHE A 146 7.87 -1.46 13.88
C PHE A 146 8.32 -2.92 14.11
N LEU A 147 9.25 -3.16 15.05
CA LEU A 147 9.75 -4.51 15.31
C LEU A 147 8.65 -5.49 15.75
N PHE A 148 7.70 -5.02 16.57
CA PHE A 148 6.57 -5.84 17.01
C PHE A 148 5.63 -6.19 15.85
N LEU A 149 5.21 -5.20 15.07
CA LEU A 149 4.30 -5.40 13.95
C LEU A 149 4.95 -6.20 12.82
N ASP A 150 6.23 -5.97 12.55
CA ASP A 150 7.00 -6.69 11.55
C ASP A 150 7.10 -8.17 11.92
N SER A 151 7.48 -8.48 13.17
CA SER A 151 7.46 -9.85 13.68
C SER A 151 6.08 -10.50 13.53
N LYS A 152 4.99 -9.77 13.81
CA LYS A 152 3.63 -10.28 13.61
C LYS A 152 3.24 -10.47 12.15
N LEU A 153 3.71 -9.60 11.26
CA LEU A 153 3.48 -9.77 9.85
C LEU A 153 4.23 -10.99 9.31
N GLN A 154 5.48 -11.21 9.69
CA GLN A 154 6.23 -12.40 9.29
C GLN A 154 5.53 -13.69 9.76
N GLU A 155 5.06 -13.75 11.02
CA GLU A 155 4.25 -14.89 11.51
C GLU A 155 2.97 -15.14 10.69
N ILE A 156 2.39 -14.10 10.06
CA ILE A 156 1.17 -14.20 9.24
C ILE A 156 1.47 -14.68 7.83
N LEU A 157 2.63 -14.28 7.29
CA LEU A 157 3.07 -14.54 5.92
C LEU A 157 3.82 -15.88 5.77
N GLU A 158 4.22 -16.52 6.88
CA GLU A 158 4.66 -17.92 6.94
C GLU A 158 3.54 -18.91 6.55
#